data_AF-A0A7X9BCX6-F1
#
_entry.id   AF-A0A7X9BCX6-F1
#
_cell.length_a   1.000
_cell.length_b   1.000
_cell.length_c   1.000
_cell.angle_alpha   90.00
_cell.angle_beta   90.00
_cell.angle_gamma   90.00
#
_symmetry.space_group_name_H-M   'P 1'
#
loop_
_entity.id
_entity.type
_entity.pdbx_description
1 polymer ?
#
loop_
_entity_poly.entity_id
_entity_poly.type
_entity_poly.pdbx_seq_one_letter_code
_entity_poly.pdbx_strand_id
1 'polypeptide(L)'
;MNSIKKIMIMMEDIEYGFLNKKGQNIFLDENIEDIFSNEYYLMSPKELLSKKVGVCWDQVELERKLFEDINIPTKTYFICIDDKEKLLSHTFLVYFKNNKVYWFEHSWAQEKGIHKYKNLQELLLNVKFKFIKSHKNEIKSPSKVNIYKYDKPKFNISCSEFYNYIYTQEKIVL
;
A
#
# COMPACT_ATOMS: atom_id res chain seq x y z
N MET A 1 5.97 25.64 3.34
CA MET A 1 6.04 24.17 3.52
C MET A 1 5.55 23.48 2.25
N ASN A 2 6.36 22.60 1.63
CA ASN A 2 6.04 21.88 0.39
C ASN A 2 4.75 21.04 0.54
N SER A 3 3.80 21.13 -0.41
CA SER A 3 2.50 20.44 -0.34
C SER A 3 2.62 18.94 -0.08
N ILE A 4 3.63 18.28 -0.65
CA ILE A 4 3.88 16.83 -0.43
C ILE A 4 4.25 16.54 1.04
N LYS A 5 5.01 17.44 1.70
CA LYS A 5 5.32 17.29 3.12
C LYS A 5 4.08 17.48 4.00
N LYS A 6 3.13 18.33 3.58
CA LYS A 6 1.84 18.48 4.27
C LYS A 6 1.04 17.18 4.22
N ILE A 7 1.04 16.49 3.08
CA ILE A 7 0.40 15.17 2.95
C ILE A 7 1.01 14.18 3.96
N MET A 8 2.35 14.07 4.02
CA MET A 8 3.00 13.19 5.00
C MET A 8 2.56 13.50 6.44
N ILE A 9 2.52 14.78 6.82
CA ILE A 9 2.08 15.21 8.15
C ILE A 9 0.61 14.86 8.40
N MET A 10 -0.27 14.99 7.41
CA MET A 10 -1.67 14.57 7.54
C MET A 10 -1.82 13.05 7.70
N MET A 11 -0.93 12.29 7.09
CA MET A 11 -0.92 10.83 7.21
C MET A 11 -0.47 10.37 8.59
N GLU A 12 0.33 11.16 9.33
CA GLU A 12 0.75 10.82 10.71
C GLU A 12 -0.43 10.63 11.68
N ASP A 13 -1.59 11.20 11.37
CA ASP A 13 -2.82 10.98 12.14
C ASP A 13 -3.44 9.59 11.90
N ILE A 14 -2.90 8.79 10.98
CA ILE A 14 -3.41 7.47 10.60
C ILE A 14 -2.51 6.38 11.15
N GLU A 15 -3.04 5.57 12.06
CA GLU A 15 -2.35 4.40 12.58
C GLU A 15 -2.44 3.22 11.61
N TYR A 16 -1.40 2.39 11.59
CA TYR A 16 -1.44 1.12 10.87
C TYR A 16 -2.29 0.11 11.64
N GLY A 17 -3.27 -0.48 10.97
CA GLY A 17 -4.02 -1.59 11.57
C GLY A 17 -5.38 -1.83 10.95
N PHE A 18 -6.13 -2.70 11.61
CA PHE A 18 -7.45 -3.14 11.20
C PHE A 18 -8.43 -3.05 12.37
N LEU A 19 -9.56 -2.38 12.14
CA LEU A 19 -10.59 -2.21 13.17
C LEU A 19 -11.57 -3.37 13.14
N ASN A 20 -11.80 -4.00 14.29
CA ASN A 20 -12.91 -4.94 14.45
C ASN A 20 -14.27 -4.22 14.46
N LYS A 21 -15.37 -4.98 14.52
CA LYS A 21 -16.75 -4.45 14.60
C LYS A 21 -17.03 -3.53 15.80
N LYS A 22 -16.18 -3.56 16.85
CA LYS A 22 -16.26 -2.68 18.03
C LYS A 22 -15.42 -1.42 17.88
N GLY A 23 -14.74 -1.22 16.74
CA GLY A 23 -13.86 -0.08 16.49
C GLY A 23 -12.51 -0.18 17.20
N GLN A 24 -12.09 -1.37 17.63
CA GLN A 24 -10.79 -1.59 18.26
C GLN A 24 -9.78 -2.02 17.21
N ASN A 25 -8.58 -1.44 17.23
CA ASN A 25 -7.48 -1.89 16.39
C ASN A 25 -6.97 -3.24 16.92
N ILE A 26 -7.18 -4.30 16.15
CA ILE A 26 -6.85 -5.69 16.51
C ILE A 26 -5.61 -6.21 15.76
N PHE A 27 -4.81 -5.31 15.19
CA PHE A 27 -3.67 -5.69 14.36
C PHE A 27 -2.62 -6.58 15.07
N LEU A 28 -2.56 -6.54 16.40
CA LEU A 28 -1.62 -7.32 17.22
C LEU A 28 -2.19 -8.65 17.74
N ASP A 29 -3.41 -9.03 17.36
CA ASP A 29 -4.06 -10.25 17.84
C ASP A 29 -3.53 -11.50 17.09
N GLU A 30 -3.38 -12.63 17.80
CA GLU A 30 -2.73 -13.87 17.29
C GLU A 30 -3.45 -14.54 16.09
N ASN A 31 -4.68 -14.14 15.75
CA ASN A 31 -5.48 -14.68 14.62
C ASN A 31 -5.80 -13.63 13.54
N ILE A 32 -4.98 -12.58 13.43
CA ILE A 32 -5.30 -11.42 12.58
C ILE A 32 -5.44 -11.77 11.09
N GLU A 33 -4.71 -12.75 10.54
CA GLU A 33 -4.80 -13.09 9.11
C GLU A 33 -6.19 -13.61 8.72
N ASP A 34 -6.74 -14.55 9.50
CA ASP A 34 -8.06 -15.11 9.26
C ASP A 34 -9.15 -14.07 9.47
N ILE A 35 -9.05 -13.27 10.54
CA ILE A 35 -10.02 -12.21 10.81
C ILE A 35 -9.96 -11.15 9.71
N PHE A 36 -8.76 -10.74 9.29
CA PHE A 36 -8.56 -9.77 8.24
C PHE A 36 -9.15 -10.27 6.92
N SER A 37 -8.83 -11.50 6.50
CA SER A 37 -9.34 -12.03 5.22
C SER A 37 -10.87 -12.06 5.15
N ASN A 38 -11.54 -12.28 6.28
CA ASN A 38 -13.00 -12.41 6.37
C ASN A 38 -13.74 -11.10 6.67
N GLU A 39 -13.16 -10.21 7.49
CA GLU A 39 -13.84 -8.99 7.96
C GLU A 39 -13.33 -7.70 7.29
N TYR A 40 -12.15 -7.73 6.66
CA TYR A 40 -11.61 -6.55 6.00
C TYR A 40 -12.40 -6.15 4.76
N TYR A 41 -12.56 -4.83 4.61
CA TYR A 41 -12.94 -4.20 3.37
C TYR A 41 -12.11 -2.94 3.14
N LEU A 42 -11.88 -2.61 1.88
CA LEU A 42 -11.16 -1.41 1.47
C LEU A 42 -11.97 -0.15 1.79
N MET A 43 -11.49 0.66 2.72
CA MET A 43 -12.15 1.89 3.11
C MET A 43 -12.00 2.97 2.05
N SER A 44 -13.01 3.83 1.94
CA SER A 44 -12.85 5.08 1.18
C SER A 44 -11.92 6.07 1.90
N PRO A 45 -11.26 7.01 1.20
CA PRO A 45 -10.43 8.04 1.83
C PRO A 45 -11.17 8.84 2.92
N LYS A 46 -12.47 9.13 2.70
CA LYS A 46 -13.30 9.84 3.68
C LYS A 46 -13.49 9.01 4.95
N GLU A 47 -13.68 7.71 4.80
CA GLU A 47 -13.86 6.80 5.91
C GLU A 47 -12.57 6.60 6.70
N LEU A 48 -11.43 6.42 6.02
CA LEU A 48 -10.13 6.33 6.68
C LEU A 48 -9.82 7.61 7.48
N LEU A 49 -10.10 8.78 6.92
CA LEU A 49 -9.96 10.06 7.64
C LEU A 49 -10.84 10.16 8.89
N SER A 50 -11.97 9.45 8.93
CA SER A 50 -12.85 9.39 10.11
C SER A 50 -12.38 8.36 11.13
N LYS A 51 -11.92 7.20 10.67
CA LYS A 51 -11.54 6.05 11.52
C LYS A 51 -10.12 6.12 12.05
N LYS A 52 -9.22 6.82 11.34
CA LYS A 52 -7.82 7.04 11.70
C LYS A 52 -6.97 5.77 11.88
N VAL A 53 -7.46 4.62 11.44
CA VAL A 53 -6.76 3.33 11.46
C VAL A 53 -7.02 2.64 10.13
N GLY A 54 -5.97 2.20 9.44
CA GLY A 54 -6.09 1.46 8.18
C GLY A 54 -4.78 0.82 7.76
N VAL A 55 -4.86 -0.21 6.92
CA VAL A 55 -3.67 -0.90 6.38
C VAL A 55 -3.11 -0.17 5.17
N CYS A 56 -2.02 -0.69 4.60
CA CYS A 56 -1.37 -0.08 3.43
C CYS A 56 -2.34 0.22 2.28
N TRP A 57 -3.35 -0.65 2.07
CA TRP A 57 -4.33 -0.49 0.99
C TRP A 57 -5.27 0.70 1.21
N ASP A 58 -5.69 0.96 2.45
CA ASP A 58 -6.52 2.13 2.75
C ASP A 58 -5.68 3.41 2.64
N GLN A 59 -4.46 3.35 3.18
CA GLN A 59 -3.56 4.50 3.25
C GLN A 59 -3.14 4.98 1.85
N VAL A 60 -2.78 4.07 0.94
CA VAL A 60 -2.37 4.43 -0.44
C VAL A 60 -3.52 5.10 -1.22
N GLU A 61 -4.77 4.75 -0.94
CA GLU A 61 -5.93 5.37 -1.60
C GLU A 61 -6.25 6.75 -1.02
N LEU A 62 -6.01 6.96 0.28
CA LEU A 62 -6.01 8.31 0.85
C LEU A 62 -4.87 9.15 0.29
N GLU A 63 -3.67 8.61 0.18
CA GLU A 63 -2.54 9.29 -0.46
C GLU A 63 -2.90 9.67 -1.91
N ARG A 64 -3.44 8.73 -2.70
CA ARG A 64 -3.89 9.00 -4.07
C ARG A 64 -4.84 10.20 -4.12
N LYS A 65 -5.86 10.23 -3.26
CA LYS A 65 -6.82 11.34 -3.16
C LYS A 65 -6.13 12.66 -2.79
N LEU A 66 -5.22 12.65 -1.83
CA LEU A 66 -4.52 13.86 -1.38
C LEU A 66 -3.57 14.41 -2.45
N PHE A 67 -2.94 13.53 -3.25
CA PHE A 67 -2.13 13.93 -4.41
C PHE A 67 -3.00 14.44 -5.58
N GLU A 68 -4.14 13.82 -5.83
CA GLU A 68 -5.15 14.29 -6.79
C GLU A 68 -5.59 15.73 -6.46
N ASP A 69 -5.86 16.03 -5.18
CA ASP A 69 -6.32 17.35 -4.72
C ASP A 69 -5.31 18.48 -4.95
N ILE A 70 -4.02 18.15 -5.09
CA ILE A 70 -2.96 19.10 -5.42
C ILE A 70 -2.48 18.98 -6.86
N ASN A 71 -3.23 18.27 -7.71
CA ASN A 71 -2.97 18.05 -9.13
C ASN A 71 -1.57 17.48 -9.42
N ILE A 72 -1.08 16.56 -8.57
CA ILE A 72 0.16 15.81 -8.83
C ILE A 72 -0.21 14.41 -9.32
N PRO A 73 0.21 14.02 -10.54
CA PRO A 73 -0.06 12.69 -11.05
C PRO A 73 0.72 11.62 -10.29
N THR A 74 0.05 10.51 -10.01
CA THR A 74 0.59 9.38 -9.27
C THR A 74 0.37 8.08 -10.01
N LYS A 75 1.15 7.06 -9.62
CA LYS A 75 0.95 5.65 -9.98
C LYS A 75 0.99 4.84 -8.70
N THR A 76 0.12 3.85 -8.60
CA THR A 76 0.03 2.97 -7.43
C THR A 76 0.39 1.56 -7.81
N TYR A 77 1.07 0.89 -6.88
CA TYR A 77 1.63 -0.43 -7.09
C TYR A 77 1.29 -1.33 -5.93
N PHE A 78 1.02 -2.58 -6.25
CA PHE A 78 0.76 -3.67 -5.32
C PHE A 78 1.86 -4.71 -5.49
N ILE A 79 2.63 -4.98 -4.44
CA ILE A 79 3.65 -6.02 -4.41
C ILE A 79 3.15 -7.17 -3.53
N CYS A 80 3.31 -8.41 -4.00
CA CYS A 80 2.88 -9.58 -3.22
C CYS A 80 3.73 -10.81 -3.51
N ILE A 81 3.63 -11.79 -2.62
CA ILE A 81 4.16 -13.14 -2.82
C ILE A 81 3.03 -14.00 -3.41
N ASP A 82 3.26 -14.58 -4.59
CA ASP A 82 2.35 -15.54 -5.20
C ASP A 82 2.72 -16.96 -4.75
N ASP A 83 2.39 -17.28 -3.49
CA ASP A 83 2.61 -18.61 -2.91
C ASP A 83 1.32 -19.40 -2.64
N LYS A 84 0.14 -18.81 -2.92
CA LYS A 84 -1.20 -19.38 -2.67
C LYS A 84 -1.48 -19.74 -1.21
N GLU A 85 -0.60 -19.36 -0.28
CA GLU A 85 -0.69 -19.73 1.13
C GLU A 85 -0.91 -18.50 2.02
N LYS A 86 -0.32 -17.35 1.70
CA LYS A 86 -0.39 -16.15 2.56
C LYS A 86 -0.80 -14.88 1.82
N LEU A 87 -1.49 -13.99 2.52
CA LEU A 87 -1.86 -12.64 2.05
C LEU A 87 -0.73 -11.62 2.22
N LEU A 88 0.52 -12.04 2.02
CA LEU A 88 1.68 -11.16 2.16
C LEU A 88 1.77 -10.22 0.96
N SER A 89 1.35 -8.98 1.20
CA SER A 89 1.33 -7.92 0.21
C SER A 89 1.60 -6.55 0.80
N HIS A 90 1.91 -5.60 -0.07
CA HIS A 90 2.04 -4.18 0.28
C HIS A 90 1.59 -3.31 -0.88
N THR A 91 0.96 -2.18 -0.59
CA THR A 91 0.66 -1.14 -1.59
C THR A 91 1.47 0.10 -1.34
N PHE A 92 1.89 0.76 -2.41
CA PHE A 92 2.67 1.99 -2.33
C PHE A 92 2.37 2.94 -3.49
N LEU A 93 2.63 4.23 -3.26
CA LEU A 93 2.39 5.30 -4.22
C LEU A 93 3.70 5.86 -4.78
N VAL A 94 3.70 6.09 -6.08
CA VAL A 94 4.78 6.73 -6.83
C VAL A 94 4.28 8.02 -7.44
N TYR A 95 5.04 9.10 -7.35
CA TYR A 95 4.73 10.37 -8.02
C TYR A 95 5.93 10.91 -8.81
N PHE A 96 5.65 11.81 -9.74
CA PHE A 96 6.63 12.38 -10.67
C PHE A 96 6.77 13.88 -10.46
N LYS A 97 7.99 14.38 -10.30
CA LYS A 97 8.26 15.81 -10.16
C LYS A 97 9.65 16.15 -10.69
N ASN A 98 9.76 17.21 -11.51
CA ASN A 98 11.03 17.72 -12.04
C ASN A 98 11.91 16.63 -12.69
N ASN A 99 11.32 15.79 -13.56
CA ASN A 99 11.98 14.64 -14.21
C ASN A 99 12.60 13.63 -13.24
N LYS A 100 12.08 13.56 -12.01
CA LYS A 100 12.45 12.57 -10.99
C LYS A 100 11.23 11.76 -10.58
N VAL A 101 11.51 10.55 -10.11
CA VAL A 101 10.51 9.58 -9.65
C VAL A 101 10.67 9.45 -8.14
N TYR A 102 9.55 9.44 -7.43
CA TYR A 102 9.53 9.40 -5.98
C TYR A 102 8.60 8.31 -5.48
N TRP A 103 9.04 7.54 -4.50
CA TRP A 103 8.18 6.67 -3.70
C TRP A 103 7.75 7.44 -2.45
N PHE A 104 6.44 7.58 -2.28
CA PHE A 104 5.83 8.10 -1.07
C PHE A 104 5.39 6.91 -0.23
N GLU A 105 5.94 6.77 0.97
CA GLU A 105 5.65 5.66 1.87
C GLU A 105 5.27 6.17 3.25
N HIS A 106 4.09 5.79 3.70
CA HIS A 106 3.64 6.06 5.07
C HIS A 106 3.44 4.78 5.87
N SER A 107 2.79 3.79 5.26
CA SER A 107 2.27 2.59 5.90
C SER A 107 3.33 1.56 6.29
N TRP A 108 4.49 1.55 5.62
CA TRP A 108 5.60 0.67 5.93
C TRP A 108 6.61 1.37 6.85
N ALA A 109 6.51 1.10 8.15
CA ALA A 109 7.29 1.81 9.18
C ALA A 109 8.81 1.89 8.92
N GLN A 110 9.46 0.79 8.51
CA GLN A 110 10.92 0.76 8.27
C GLN A 110 11.33 1.58 7.04
N GLU A 111 10.40 1.81 6.13
CA GLU A 111 10.62 2.51 4.86
C GLU A 111 9.82 3.81 4.79
N LYS A 112 9.27 4.27 5.91
CA LYS A 112 8.46 5.49 5.98
C LYS A 112 9.27 6.71 5.50
N GLY A 113 8.72 7.46 4.56
CA GLY A 113 9.35 8.66 4.03
C GLY A 113 9.09 8.92 2.55
N ILE A 114 9.91 9.80 1.98
CA ILE A 114 9.87 10.17 0.56
C ILE A 114 11.22 9.83 -0.05
N HIS A 115 11.24 8.80 -0.90
CA HIS A 115 12.46 8.27 -1.50
C HIS A 115 12.57 8.72 -2.95
N LYS A 116 13.76 9.18 -3.35
CA LYS A 116 14.00 9.74 -4.69
C LYS A 116 14.82 8.77 -5.53
N TYR A 117 14.42 8.58 -6.78
CA TYR A 117 15.08 7.69 -7.74
C TYR A 117 15.36 8.39 -9.08
N LYS A 118 16.26 7.81 -9.88
CA LYS A 118 16.57 8.32 -11.23
C LYS A 118 15.42 8.01 -12.19
N ASN A 119 14.84 6.82 -12.09
CA ASN A 119 13.75 6.36 -12.95
C ASN A 119 12.86 5.34 -12.21
N LEU A 120 11.75 4.96 -12.85
CA LEU A 120 10.76 4.05 -12.27
C LEU A 120 11.30 2.62 -12.09
N GLN A 121 12.14 2.14 -13.00
CA GLN A 121 12.70 0.79 -12.91
C GLN A 121 13.59 0.64 -11.66
N GLU A 122 14.46 1.62 -11.40
CA GLU A 122 15.31 1.66 -10.21
C GLU A 122 14.47 1.64 -8.92
N LEU A 123 13.40 2.44 -8.88
CA LEU A 123 12.46 2.49 -7.76
C LEU A 123 11.82 1.12 -7.52
N LEU A 124 11.22 0.53 -8.55
CA LEU A 124 10.49 -0.74 -8.42
C LEU A 124 11.42 -1.90 -8.05
N LEU A 125 12.64 -1.95 -8.60
CA LEU A 125 13.66 -2.92 -8.20
C LEU A 125 14.07 -2.75 -6.73
N ASN A 126 14.23 -1.50 -6.26
CA ASN A 126 14.61 -1.22 -4.89
C ASN A 126 13.50 -1.59 -3.90
N VAL A 127 12.24 -1.25 -4.19
CA VAL A 127 11.07 -1.66 -3.39
C VAL A 127 10.96 -3.18 -3.36
N LYS A 128 11.10 -3.86 -4.50
CA LYS A 128 11.08 -5.33 -4.57
C LYS A 128 12.17 -5.95 -3.69
N PHE A 129 13.40 -5.43 -3.77
CA PHE A 129 14.51 -5.90 -2.94
C PHE A 129 14.23 -5.71 -1.45
N LYS A 130 13.74 -4.54 -1.03
CA LYS A 130 13.35 -4.26 0.36
C LYS A 130 12.24 -5.20 0.84
N PHE A 131 11.27 -5.48 -0.02
CA PHE A 131 10.15 -6.36 0.30
C PHE A 131 10.62 -7.81 0.48
N ILE A 132 11.47 -8.30 -0.41
CA ILE A 132 12.09 -9.62 -0.27
C ILE A 132 12.92 -9.71 1.01
N LYS A 133 13.71 -8.67 1.30
CA LYS A 133 14.59 -8.65 2.48
C LYS A 133 13.80 -8.63 3.80
N SER A 134 12.69 -7.90 3.85
CA SER A 134 11.83 -7.82 5.05
C SER A 134 11.07 -9.11 5.32
N HIS A 135 10.75 -9.88 4.28
CA HIS A 135 10.01 -11.15 4.37
C HIS A 135 10.90 -12.38 4.05
N LYS A 136 12.20 -12.29 4.35
CA LYS A 136 13.18 -13.32 3.97
C LYS A 136 12.92 -14.69 4.59
N ASN A 137 12.19 -14.74 5.72
CA ASN A 137 11.89 -15.98 6.43
C ASN A 137 10.57 -16.61 5.94
N GLU A 138 9.74 -15.83 5.27
CA GLU A 138 8.43 -16.20 4.74
C GLU A 138 8.49 -16.54 3.25
N ILE A 139 9.39 -15.90 2.50
CA ILE A 139 9.55 -16.10 1.06
C ILE A 139 10.32 -17.40 0.78
N LYS A 140 9.60 -18.40 0.25
CA LYS A 140 10.21 -19.65 -0.26
C LYS A 140 11.10 -19.44 -1.49
N SER A 141 10.77 -18.46 -2.33
CA SER A 141 11.57 -18.08 -3.51
C SER A 141 11.32 -16.63 -3.93
N PRO A 142 12.37 -15.81 -4.14
CA PRO A 142 12.25 -14.45 -4.68
C PRO A 142 11.53 -14.37 -6.04
N SER A 143 11.54 -15.45 -6.83
CA SER A 143 10.85 -15.49 -8.12
C SER A 143 9.32 -15.44 -8.00
N LYS A 144 8.77 -15.68 -6.81
CA LYS A 144 7.33 -15.59 -6.53
C LYS A 144 6.85 -14.17 -6.21
N VAL A 145 7.76 -13.20 -6.11
CA VAL A 145 7.39 -11.81 -5.80
C VAL A 145 6.99 -11.07 -7.07
N ASN A 146 5.73 -10.68 -7.14
CA ASN A 146 5.12 -9.99 -8.26
C ASN A 146 4.78 -8.55 -7.88
N ILE A 147 4.83 -7.64 -8.87
CA ILE A 147 4.35 -6.27 -8.73
C ILE A 147 3.28 -6.03 -9.79
N TYR A 148 2.18 -5.40 -9.39
CA TYR A 148 1.10 -4.96 -10.24
C TYR A 148 0.96 -3.45 -10.16
N LYS A 149 0.91 -2.77 -11.29
CA LYS A 149 0.42 -1.39 -11.38
C LYS A 149 -1.10 -1.46 -11.51
N TYR A 150 -1.80 -0.75 -10.63
CA TYR A 150 -3.26 -0.77 -10.60
C TYR A 150 -3.83 0.65 -10.62
N ASP A 151 -5.02 0.77 -11.21
CA ASP A 151 -5.79 2.02 -11.19
C ASP A 151 -6.61 2.14 -9.89
N LYS A 152 -7.40 3.20 -9.74
CA LYS A 152 -8.21 3.39 -8.54
C LYS A 152 -9.27 2.27 -8.40
N PRO A 153 -9.26 1.47 -7.31
CA PRO A 153 -10.25 0.43 -7.08
C PRO A 153 -11.62 1.02 -6.70
N LYS A 154 -12.65 0.17 -6.68
CA LYS A 154 -13.88 0.46 -5.94
C LYS A 154 -13.61 0.38 -4.44
N PHE A 155 -14.33 1.15 -3.64
CA PHE A 155 -14.30 1.07 -2.18
C PHE A 155 -15.42 0.16 -1.66
N ASN A 156 -15.31 -0.23 -0.38
CA ASN A 156 -16.22 -1.15 0.29
C ASN A 156 -16.24 -2.55 -0.35
N ILE A 157 -15.09 -2.97 -0.87
CA ILE A 157 -14.87 -4.31 -1.39
C ILE A 157 -14.05 -5.11 -0.38
N SER A 158 -14.35 -6.40 -0.24
CA SER A 158 -13.67 -7.32 0.65
C SER A 158 -12.19 -7.54 0.26
N CYS A 159 -11.44 -8.17 1.16
CA CYS A 159 -10.07 -8.63 0.88
C CYS A 159 -9.99 -9.45 -0.43
N SER A 160 -10.88 -10.43 -0.60
CA SER A 160 -10.87 -11.29 -1.79
C SER A 160 -11.19 -10.53 -3.08
N GLU A 161 -12.15 -9.59 -3.02
CA GLU A 161 -12.50 -8.75 -4.16
C GLU A 161 -11.36 -7.80 -4.55
N PHE A 162 -10.62 -7.27 -3.57
CA PHE A 162 -9.46 -6.43 -3.84
C PHE A 162 -8.35 -7.22 -4.54
N TYR A 163 -8.02 -8.43 -4.06
CA TYR A 163 -7.05 -9.29 -4.74
C TYR A 163 -7.49 -9.67 -6.16
N ASN A 164 -8.76 -10.07 -6.33
CA ASN A 164 -9.32 -10.36 -7.64
C ASN A 164 -9.22 -9.16 -8.58
N TYR A 165 -9.50 -7.95 -8.08
CA TYR A 165 -9.29 -6.72 -8.81
C TYR A 165 -7.83 -6.55 -9.21
N ILE A 166 -6.87 -6.65 -8.27
CA ILE A 166 -5.43 -6.52 -8.55
C ILE A 166 -4.96 -7.50 -9.64
N TYR A 167 -5.43 -8.74 -9.63
CA TYR A 167 -5.03 -9.74 -10.62
C TYR A 167 -5.54 -9.47 -12.05
N THR A 168 -6.48 -8.54 -12.22
CA THR A 168 -6.87 -8.03 -13.55
C THR A 168 -5.98 -6.88 -14.05
N GLN A 169 -5.08 -6.38 -13.22
CA GLN A 169 -4.28 -5.18 -13.48
C GLN A 169 -2.93 -5.49 -14.16
N GLU A 170 -2.19 -4.45 -14.50
CA GLU A 170 -0.93 -4.54 -15.24
C GLU A 170 0.18 -5.17 -14.38
N LYS A 171 0.52 -6.44 -14.65
CA LYS A 171 1.69 -7.10 -14.04
C LYS A 171 2.98 -6.51 -14.62
N ILE A 172 3.85 -6.01 -13.73
CA ILE A 172 5.14 -5.43 -14.12
C ILE A 172 6.18 -6.53 -14.26
N VAL A 173 6.88 -6.51 -15.41
CA VAL A 173 8.06 -7.33 -15.66
C VAL A 173 9.30 -6.46 -15.42
N LEU A 174 10.14 -6.86 -14.46
CA LEU A 174 11.34 -6.13 -14.02
C LEU A 174 12.62 -6.85 -14.41
#